data_AF-A0A147HRJ0-F1
#
_entry.id   AF-A0A147HRJ0-F1
#
_cell.length_a   1.000
_cell.length_b   1.000
_cell.length_c   1.000
_cell.angle_alpha   90.00
_cell.angle_beta   90.00
_cell.angle_gamma   90.00
#
_symmetry.space_group_name_H-M   'P 1'
#
loop_
_entity.id
_entity.type
_entity.pdbx_description
1 polymer ?
#
loop_
_entity_poly.entity_id
_entity_poly.type
_entity_poly.pdbx_seq_one_letter_code
_entity_poly.pdbx_strand_id
1 'polypeptide(L)'
;MTVRVDMGTDERGSSVPIDLEELLATRLLVQGNSGSGKSHLLRRLLEKSAGQVQQVVIDPEGDFVTLSKAYGHVVIEAGDYAEREVGRFASRIREHRASVVLSLEGLEIEGQMRCAATFLNALFDAPREHWYPALVVVDEAQLFAPTTGGEVTEEVRRASLSAMTNLMCRGRKRGLAGVIATQRLAKLAKNVAAEASNFLMGRTFLDIDMARAADLLGMERRQADSIRDLARGTFLALGPAVSRRPITVKIGAVETSARSGSPKLTPLPDAPPPDLQELLFAPVEEAPTLPMTFDPRPRRVPAEELMADLGRPPLPTTAAPPPPEMDEAEVEAIYEQVLRAIVDDPESTFRPASVLFQDFQVRCRMAGLARPPLDLN
;
A
#
# COMPACT_ATOMS: atom_id res chain seq x y z
N MET A 1 8.28 17.60 11.97
CA MET A 1 7.81 18.10 10.66
C MET A 1 6.93 17.02 10.10
N THR A 2 5.65 17.29 9.89
CA THR A 2 4.68 16.26 9.52
C THR A 2 4.68 16.04 8.01
N VAL A 3 4.88 14.80 7.56
CA VAL A 3 4.85 14.44 6.14
C VAL A 3 3.41 14.51 5.64
N ARG A 4 3.16 15.37 4.65
CA ARG A 4 1.84 15.57 4.05
C ARG A 4 1.85 15.09 2.61
N VAL A 5 0.95 14.16 2.30
CA VAL A 5 0.81 13.52 0.99
C VAL A 5 -0.31 14.22 0.21
N ASP A 6 0.04 14.92 -0.87
CA ASP A 6 -0.97 15.59 -1.72
C ASP A 6 -1.82 14.58 -2.51
N MET A 7 -3.11 14.48 -2.17
CA MET A 7 -4.03 13.55 -2.84
C MET A 7 -4.71 14.14 -4.08
N GLY A 8 -4.75 15.46 -4.21
CA GLY A 8 -5.49 16.14 -5.28
C GLY A 8 -6.15 17.42 -4.79
N THR A 9 -7.31 17.77 -5.34
CA THR A 9 -7.95 19.07 -5.11
C THR A 9 -9.40 18.95 -4.66
N ASP A 10 -9.85 19.90 -3.84
CA ASP A 10 -11.26 20.06 -3.50
C ASP A 10 -12.07 20.76 -4.61
N GLU A 11 -13.36 20.99 -4.37
CA GLU A 11 -14.27 21.70 -5.29
C GLU A 11 -13.84 23.15 -5.59
N ARG A 12 -13.01 23.75 -4.73
CA ARG A 12 -12.48 25.11 -4.87
C ARG A 12 -11.10 25.12 -5.55
N GLY A 13 -10.58 23.96 -5.92
CA GLY A 13 -9.24 23.80 -6.48
C GLY A 13 -8.11 23.86 -5.44
N SER A 14 -8.42 23.85 -4.15
CA SER A 14 -7.41 23.84 -3.08
C SER A 14 -6.84 22.44 -2.91
N SER A 15 -5.52 22.30 -2.68
CA SER A 15 -4.89 21.01 -2.44
C SER A 15 -5.42 20.36 -1.16
N VAL A 16 -5.68 19.06 -1.24
CA VAL A 16 -6.13 18.24 -0.11
C VAL A 16 -5.04 17.23 0.25
N PRO A 17 -4.22 17.53 1.27
CA PRO A 17 -3.21 16.60 1.75
C PRO A 17 -3.80 15.56 2.71
N ILE A 18 -3.14 14.41 2.79
CA ILE A 18 -3.26 13.46 3.90
C ILE A 18 -2.02 13.59 4.79
N ASP A 19 -2.24 13.78 6.09
CA ASP A 19 -1.21 13.75 7.11
C ASP A 19 -0.78 12.30 7.38
N LEU A 20 0.45 11.94 7.02
CA LEU A 20 0.92 10.57 7.10
C LEU A 20 1.14 10.11 8.55
N GLU A 21 1.57 10.99 9.45
CA GLU A 21 1.77 10.65 10.87
C GLU A 21 0.41 10.39 11.54
N GLU A 22 -0.57 11.25 11.28
CA GLU A 22 -1.92 11.06 11.79
C GLU A 22 -2.55 9.79 11.18
N LEU A 23 -2.35 9.55 9.87
CA LEU A 23 -2.84 8.35 9.17
C LEU A 23 -2.29 7.07 9.81
N LEU A 24 -1.01 7.06 10.19
CA LEU A 24 -0.37 5.91 10.86
C LEU A 24 -1.05 5.58 12.21
N ALA A 25 -1.59 6.59 12.90
CA ALA A 25 -2.30 6.41 14.15
C ALA A 25 -3.79 6.05 13.96
N THR A 26 -4.40 6.52 12.87
CA THR A 26 -5.87 6.59 12.73
C THR A 26 -6.46 5.72 11.63
N ARG A 27 -5.62 5.15 10.73
CA ARG A 27 -5.99 4.20 9.67
C ARG A 27 -6.98 4.76 8.65
N LEU A 28 -7.13 4.10 7.51
CA LEU A 28 -7.99 4.58 6.44
C LEU A 28 -8.85 3.47 5.86
N LEU A 29 -10.12 3.80 5.63
CA LEU A 29 -11.04 2.99 4.85
C LEU A 29 -11.37 3.72 3.55
N VAL A 30 -11.17 3.05 2.42
CA VAL A 30 -11.53 3.51 1.08
C VAL A 30 -12.69 2.66 0.58
N GLN A 31 -13.78 3.30 0.18
CA GLN A 31 -14.92 2.61 -0.42
C GLN A 31 -15.20 3.18 -1.80
N GLY A 32 -15.66 2.34 -2.71
CA GLY A 32 -16.15 2.78 -4.01
C GLY A 32 -16.42 1.61 -4.95
N ASN A 33 -17.47 1.70 -5.75
CA ASN A 33 -17.82 0.65 -6.70
C ASN A 33 -16.73 0.48 -7.79
N SER A 34 -16.80 -0.61 -8.56
CA SER A 34 -15.93 -0.78 -9.74
C SER A 34 -15.98 0.47 -10.64
N GLY A 35 -14.80 0.91 -11.11
CA GLY A 35 -14.65 2.12 -11.91
C GLY A 35 -14.81 3.45 -11.16
N SER A 36 -15.00 3.47 -9.84
CA SER A 36 -15.00 4.71 -9.03
C SER A 36 -13.64 5.40 -8.94
N GLY A 37 -12.55 4.64 -9.14
CA GLY A 37 -11.17 5.12 -9.01
C GLY A 37 -10.45 4.71 -7.73
N LYS A 38 -10.91 3.67 -7.00
CA LYS A 38 -10.25 3.17 -5.78
C LYS A 38 -8.77 2.84 -5.98
N SER A 39 -8.44 2.00 -6.97
CA SER A 39 -7.06 1.60 -7.23
C SER A 39 -6.19 2.81 -7.63
N HIS A 40 -6.78 3.79 -8.34
CA HIS A 40 -6.13 5.06 -8.67
C HIS A 40 -5.83 5.91 -7.42
N LEU A 41 -6.77 5.97 -6.47
CA LEU A 41 -6.59 6.64 -5.18
C LEU A 41 -5.50 5.96 -4.34
N LEU A 42 -5.56 4.64 -4.19
CA LEU A 42 -4.55 3.89 -3.45
C LEU A 42 -3.16 4.08 -4.07
N ARG A 43 -3.08 4.05 -5.41
CA ARG A 43 -1.83 4.30 -6.12
C ARG A 43 -1.32 5.70 -5.86
N ARG A 44 -2.15 6.74 -5.95
CA ARG A 44 -1.76 8.11 -5.61
C ARG A 44 -1.18 8.21 -4.19
N LEU A 45 -1.83 7.57 -3.21
CA LEU A 45 -1.34 7.51 -1.83
C LEU A 45 0.02 6.82 -1.74
N LEU A 46 0.18 5.65 -2.37
CA LEU A 46 1.41 4.86 -2.36
C LEU A 46 2.56 5.62 -3.04
N GLU A 47 2.34 6.15 -4.24
CA GLU A 47 3.34 6.92 -4.99
C GLU A 47 3.83 8.14 -4.22
N LYS A 48 2.91 8.90 -3.62
CA LYS A 48 3.26 10.14 -2.89
C LYS A 48 3.76 9.91 -1.47
N SER A 49 3.63 8.71 -0.93
CA SER A 49 4.24 8.33 0.36
C SER A 49 5.46 7.41 0.22
N ALA A 50 5.86 7.07 -1.01
CA ALA A 50 7.00 6.21 -1.26
C ALA A 50 8.29 6.86 -0.73
N GLY A 51 9.14 6.06 -0.09
CA GLY A 51 10.37 6.52 0.57
C GLY A 51 10.16 7.25 1.90
N GLN A 52 8.93 7.62 2.26
CA GLN A 52 8.61 8.26 3.54
C GLN A 52 8.25 7.23 4.62
N VAL A 53 7.60 6.14 4.22
CA VAL A 53 7.19 5.04 5.10
C VAL A 53 7.32 3.70 4.38
N GLN A 54 7.57 2.63 5.12
CA GLN A 54 7.50 1.28 4.57
C GLN A 54 6.08 1.00 4.07
N GLN A 55 5.95 0.48 2.86
CA GLN A 55 4.65 0.17 2.25
C GLN A 55 4.53 -1.33 2.02
N VAL A 56 3.42 -1.90 2.45
CA VAL A 56 3.06 -3.30 2.23
C VAL A 56 1.72 -3.33 1.53
N VAL A 57 1.65 -3.87 0.33
CA VAL A 57 0.41 -3.99 -0.44
C VAL A 57 -0.01 -5.45 -0.52
N ILE A 58 -1.24 -5.76 -0.12
CA ILE A 58 -1.91 -7.05 -0.34
C ILE A 58 -2.84 -6.86 -1.54
N ASP A 59 -2.48 -7.48 -2.65
CA ASP A 59 -3.04 -7.20 -3.97
C ASP A 59 -3.64 -8.46 -4.61
N PRO A 60 -4.95 -8.69 -4.49
CA PRO A 60 -5.60 -9.87 -5.05
C PRO A 60 -5.70 -9.86 -6.59
N GLU A 61 -5.64 -8.68 -7.23
CA GLU A 61 -5.81 -8.54 -8.68
C GLU A 61 -4.50 -8.28 -9.43
N GLY A 62 -3.40 -8.01 -8.73
CA GLY A 62 -2.08 -7.76 -9.35
C GLY A 62 -1.95 -6.37 -9.98
N ASP A 63 -2.79 -5.43 -9.58
CA ASP A 63 -2.82 -4.06 -10.10
C ASP A 63 -1.55 -3.28 -9.73
N PHE A 64 -0.96 -3.51 -8.57
CA PHE A 64 0.05 -2.62 -7.97
C PHE A 64 1.50 -3.04 -8.25
N VAL A 65 1.75 -4.14 -8.95
CA VAL A 65 3.11 -4.65 -9.18
C VAL A 65 4.03 -3.68 -9.91
N THR A 66 3.47 -2.73 -10.67
CA THR A 66 4.22 -1.71 -11.42
C THR A 66 4.90 -0.67 -10.52
N LEU A 67 4.55 -0.62 -9.23
CA LEU A 67 5.27 0.15 -8.22
C LEU A 67 6.72 -0.32 -8.01
N SER A 68 7.04 -1.55 -8.41
CA SER A 68 8.41 -2.08 -8.35
C SER A 68 9.39 -1.27 -9.18
N LYS A 69 9.08 -1.07 -10.46
CA LYS A 69 9.95 -0.36 -11.42
C LYS A 69 10.13 1.11 -11.03
N ALA A 70 9.09 1.76 -10.53
CA ALA A 70 9.11 3.19 -10.25
C ALA A 70 9.62 3.55 -8.83
N TYR A 71 9.30 2.73 -7.83
CA TYR A 71 9.52 3.06 -6.41
C TYR A 71 10.29 1.97 -5.64
N GLY A 72 10.81 0.95 -6.30
CA GLY A 72 11.65 -0.08 -5.68
C GLY A 72 10.88 -1.07 -4.79
N HIS A 73 9.57 -1.22 -4.98
CA HIS A 73 8.81 -2.25 -4.28
C HIS A 73 9.25 -3.65 -4.72
N VAL A 74 9.44 -4.55 -3.77
CA VAL A 74 9.66 -5.96 -4.05
C VAL A 74 8.32 -6.60 -4.40
N VAL A 75 8.24 -7.33 -5.51
CA VAL A 75 7.02 -8.03 -5.92
C VAL A 75 7.14 -9.50 -5.54
N ILE A 76 6.15 -10.00 -4.79
CA ILE A 76 6.04 -11.40 -4.42
C ILE A 76 4.76 -11.94 -5.09
N GLU A 77 4.93 -12.76 -6.12
CA GLU A 77 3.84 -13.50 -6.75
C GLU A 77 3.55 -14.73 -5.87
N ALA A 78 2.56 -14.65 -4.99
CA ALA A 78 2.34 -15.63 -3.93
C ALA A 78 2.07 -17.05 -4.45
N GLY A 79 1.51 -17.19 -5.65
CA GLY A 79 1.27 -18.48 -6.31
C GLY A 79 2.53 -19.28 -6.62
N ASP A 80 3.71 -18.64 -6.64
CA ASP A 80 4.98 -19.31 -6.93
C ASP A 80 5.64 -19.98 -5.72
N TYR A 81 5.08 -19.77 -4.53
CA TYR A 81 5.72 -20.13 -3.25
C TYR A 81 4.77 -20.90 -2.34
N ALA A 82 5.34 -21.71 -1.46
CA ALA A 82 4.57 -22.34 -0.39
C ALA A 82 4.16 -21.29 0.66
N GLU A 83 3.01 -21.49 1.30
CA GLU A 83 2.48 -20.58 2.33
C GLU A 83 3.51 -20.26 3.44
N ARG A 84 4.31 -21.26 3.85
CA ARG A 84 5.34 -21.08 4.88
C ARG A 84 6.46 -20.13 4.44
N GLU A 85 6.77 -20.10 3.14
CA GLU A 85 7.77 -19.20 2.55
C GLU A 85 7.23 -17.78 2.51
N VAL A 86 5.95 -17.61 2.15
CA VAL A 86 5.24 -16.33 2.19
C VAL A 86 5.32 -15.70 3.58
N GLY A 87 5.12 -16.48 4.64
CA GLY A 87 5.31 -16.01 6.02
C GLY A 87 6.76 -15.60 6.35
N ARG A 88 7.77 -16.31 5.82
CA ARG A 88 9.18 -15.94 6.00
C ARG A 88 9.53 -14.64 5.28
N PHE A 89 9.00 -14.42 4.08
CA PHE A 89 9.18 -13.16 3.35
C PHE A 89 8.64 -11.97 4.14
N ALA A 90 7.45 -12.09 4.73
CA ALA A 90 6.88 -11.06 5.60
C ALA A 90 7.81 -10.68 6.76
N SER A 91 8.34 -11.67 7.49
CA SER A 91 9.29 -11.41 8.59
C SER A 91 10.55 -10.70 8.10
N ARG A 92 11.09 -11.12 6.95
CA ARG A 92 12.31 -10.53 6.37
C ARG A 92 12.09 -9.10 5.91
N ILE A 93 10.98 -8.85 5.22
CA ILE A 93 10.56 -7.51 4.80
C ILE A 93 10.39 -6.58 6.02
N ARG A 94 9.88 -7.12 7.12
CA ARG A 94 9.69 -6.35 8.35
C ARG A 94 11.02 -5.95 9.01
N GLU A 95 11.97 -6.88 9.04
CA GLU A 95 13.33 -6.67 9.55
C GLU A 95 14.09 -5.61 8.72
N HIS A 96 14.06 -5.74 7.39
CA HIS A 96 14.83 -4.88 6.47
C HIS A 96 14.10 -3.63 5.99
N ARG A 97 12.84 -3.47 6.42
CA ARG A 97 11.97 -2.33 6.07
C ARG A 97 11.76 -2.13 4.56
N ALA A 98 11.88 -3.20 3.76
CA ALA A 98 11.62 -3.16 2.34
C ALA A 98 10.12 -2.88 2.07
N SER A 99 9.80 -2.09 1.04
CA SER A 99 8.41 -1.99 0.58
C SER A 99 8.09 -3.17 -0.35
N VAL A 100 6.88 -3.71 -0.25
CA VAL A 100 6.47 -4.94 -0.94
C VAL A 100 5.08 -4.85 -1.54
N VAL A 101 4.88 -5.50 -2.69
CA VAL A 101 3.57 -5.86 -3.23
C VAL A 101 3.46 -7.38 -3.21
N LEU A 102 2.59 -7.90 -2.35
CA LEU A 102 2.19 -9.30 -2.35
C LEU A 102 1.04 -9.47 -3.35
N SER A 103 1.37 -9.90 -4.56
CA SER A 103 0.36 -10.24 -5.56
C SER A 103 -0.19 -11.63 -5.26
N LEU A 104 -1.51 -11.74 -5.16
CA LEU A 104 -2.24 -13.00 -5.02
C LEU A 104 -2.95 -13.37 -6.32
N GLU A 105 -2.60 -12.70 -7.42
CA GLU A 105 -3.13 -12.96 -8.75
C GLU A 105 -2.92 -14.44 -9.13
N GLY A 106 -3.95 -15.09 -9.68
CA GLY A 106 -3.87 -16.49 -10.10
C GLY A 106 -4.05 -17.52 -8.99
N LEU A 107 -4.16 -17.11 -7.73
CA LEU A 107 -4.62 -17.98 -6.64
C LEU A 107 -6.16 -17.97 -6.56
N GLU A 108 -6.73 -19.14 -6.27
CA GLU A 108 -8.13 -19.28 -5.85
C GLU A 108 -8.38 -18.53 -4.54
N ILE A 109 -9.64 -18.15 -4.28
CA ILE A 109 -10.04 -17.33 -3.12
C ILE A 109 -9.49 -17.88 -1.80
N GLU A 110 -9.60 -19.20 -1.57
CA GLU A 110 -9.07 -19.82 -0.35
C GLU A 110 -7.54 -19.66 -0.24
N GLY A 111 -6.82 -19.81 -1.35
CA GLY A 111 -5.37 -19.61 -1.42
C GLY A 111 -4.97 -18.17 -1.14
N GLN A 112 -5.71 -17.20 -1.69
CA GLN A 112 -5.52 -15.77 -1.41
C GLN A 112 -5.70 -15.48 0.09
N MET A 113 -6.79 -15.95 0.68
CA MET A 113 -7.10 -15.73 2.10
C MET A 113 -6.04 -16.32 3.02
N ARG A 114 -5.56 -17.53 2.70
CA ARG A 114 -4.52 -18.26 3.43
C ARG A 114 -3.17 -17.54 3.36
N CYS A 115 -2.73 -17.17 2.16
CA CYS A 115 -1.47 -16.44 1.96
C CYS A 115 -1.51 -15.06 2.65
N ALA A 116 -2.58 -14.30 2.48
CA ALA A 116 -2.76 -13.01 3.14
C ALA A 116 -2.77 -13.14 4.67
N ALA A 117 -3.46 -14.14 5.22
CA ALA A 117 -3.49 -14.39 6.66
C ALA A 117 -2.09 -14.68 7.21
N THR A 118 -1.36 -15.59 6.56
CA THR A 118 -0.01 -15.96 6.97
C THR A 118 0.97 -14.80 6.86
N PHE A 119 0.92 -14.03 5.77
CA PHE A 119 1.75 -12.84 5.57
C PHE A 119 1.47 -11.75 6.62
N LEU A 120 0.20 -11.40 6.84
CA LEU A 120 -0.20 -10.38 7.80
C LEU A 120 0.11 -10.77 9.25
N ASN A 121 -0.08 -12.05 9.61
CA ASN A 121 0.27 -12.52 10.94
C ASN A 121 1.79 -12.49 11.18
N ALA A 122 2.60 -12.86 10.19
CA ALA A 122 4.06 -12.75 10.29
C ALA A 122 4.53 -11.29 10.46
N LEU A 123 3.94 -10.34 9.73
CA LEU A 123 4.21 -8.91 9.95
C LEU A 123 3.80 -8.45 11.35
N PHE A 124 2.66 -8.93 11.83
CA PHE A 124 2.13 -8.60 13.14
C PHE A 124 3.04 -9.14 14.25
N ASP A 125 3.45 -10.40 14.18
CA ASP A 125 4.21 -11.10 15.22
C ASP A 125 5.72 -10.87 15.18
N ALA A 126 6.17 -9.93 14.36
CA ALA A 126 7.57 -9.51 14.34
C ALA A 126 8.07 -9.07 15.73
N PRO A 127 9.34 -9.34 16.07
CA PRO A 127 9.99 -8.86 17.28
C PRO A 127 9.85 -7.35 17.47
N ARG A 128 9.86 -6.90 18.74
CA ARG A 128 9.65 -5.48 19.10
C ARG A 128 10.70 -4.55 18.49
N GLU A 129 11.92 -5.05 18.30
CA GLU A 129 13.03 -4.39 17.58
C GLU A 129 12.74 -4.07 16.11
N HIS A 130 11.69 -4.67 15.53
CA HIS A 130 11.26 -4.42 14.15
C HIS A 130 9.92 -3.68 14.07
N TRP A 131 9.43 -3.11 15.18
CA TRP A 131 8.17 -2.35 15.21
C TRP A 131 8.32 -0.93 14.67
N TYR A 132 8.80 -0.82 13.42
CA TYR A 132 8.88 0.44 12.70
C TYR A 132 7.53 0.81 12.06
N PRO A 133 7.23 2.09 11.81
CA PRO A 133 6.02 2.46 11.09
C PRO A 133 5.98 1.86 9.67
N ALA A 134 4.87 1.20 9.34
CA ALA A 134 4.55 0.69 8.01
C ALA A 134 3.07 0.91 7.67
N LEU A 135 2.83 1.31 6.43
CA LEU A 135 1.51 1.43 5.82
C LEU A 135 1.16 0.11 5.15
N VAL A 136 0.14 -0.58 5.66
CA VAL A 136 -0.33 -1.86 5.12
C VAL A 136 -1.62 -1.64 4.35
N VAL A 137 -1.52 -1.60 3.02
CA VAL A 137 -2.65 -1.45 2.11
C VAL A 137 -3.21 -2.81 1.77
N VAL A 138 -4.51 -3.01 1.98
CA VAL A 138 -5.23 -4.23 1.59
C VAL A 138 -6.32 -3.84 0.61
N ASP A 139 -6.15 -4.21 -0.66
CA ASP A 139 -7.20 -4.02 -1.65
C ASP A 139 -8.24 -5.15 -1.56
N GLU A 140 -9.47 -4.86 -1.97
CA GLU A 140 -10.63 -5.76 -1.86
C GLU A 140 -10.76 -6.44 -0.47
N ALA A 141 -10.64 -5.66 0.60
CA ALA A 141 -10.59 -6.11 1.98
C ALA A 141 -11.77 -6.99 2.42
N GLN A 142 -12.93 -6.91 1.74
CA GLN A 142 -14.06 -7.80 2.01
C GLN A 142 -13.78 -9.27 1.66
N LEU A 143 -12.77 -9.55 0.82
CA LEU A 143 -12.31 -10.92 0.52
C LEU A 143 -11.65 -11.55 1.75
N PHE A 144 -10.87 -10.77 2.50
CA PHE A 144 -10.10 -11.24 3.66
C PHE A 144 -10.87 -11.11 4.99
N ALA A 145 -11.83 -10.20 5.08
CA ALA A 145 -12.67 -10.00 6.26
C ALA A 145 -14.18 -9.98 5.92
N PRO A 146 -14.74 -11.08 5.38
CA PRO A 146 -16.15 -11.14 5.03
C PRO A 146 -17.06 -11.24 6.28
N THR A 147 -18.23 -10.60 6.24
CA THR A 147 -19.26 -10.70 7.29
C THR A 147 -19.89 -12.09 7.38
N THR A 148 -19.97 -12.80 6.26
CA THR A 148 -20.64 -14.08 6.12
C THR A 148 -19.65 -15.12 5.62
N GLY A 149 -19.73 -16.35 6.13
CA GLY A 149 -19.01 -17.48 5.54
C GLY A 149 -19.51 -17.73 4.12
N GLY A 150 -18.64 -17.57 3.14
CA GLY A 150 -18.90 -17.92 1.74
C GLY A 150 -18.58 -19.39 1.48
N GLU A 151 -18.03 -19.67 0.30
CA GLU A 151 -17.62 -21.01 -0.14
C GLU A 151 -16.30 -21.51 0.48
N VAL A 152 -15.69 -20.70 1.36
CA VAL A 152 -14.37 -20.97 1.95
C VAL A 152 -14.53 -21.68 3.29
N THR A 153 -13.58 -22.56 3.61
CA THR A 153 -13.55 -23.25 4.90
C THR A 153 -13.56 -22.27 6.09
N GLU A 154 -14.27 -22.64 7.16
CA GLU A 154 -14.38 -21.80 8.37
C GLU A 154 -13.02 -21.53 9.04
N GLU A 155 -12.07 -22.45 8.92
CA GLU A 155 -10.71 -22.29 9.44
C GLU A 155 -9.96 -21.16 8.72
N VAL A 156 -9.93 -21.20 7.38
CA VAL A 156 -9.26 -20.16 6.57
C VAL A 156 -9.95 -18.81 6.75
N ARG A 157 -11.29 -18.80 6.76
CA ARG A 157 -12.06 -17.58 7.02
C ARG A 157 -11.69 -16.97 8.37
N ARG A 158 -11.62 -17.78 9.42
CA ARG A 158 -11.28 -17.31 10.77
C ARG A 158 -9.84 -16.81 10.83
N ALA A 159 -8.89 -17.51 10.20
CA ALA A 159 -7.50 -17.10 10.16
C ALA A 159 -7.32 -15.74 9.46
N SER A 160 -7.93 -15.57 8.29
CA SER A 160 -7.86 -14.32 7.51
C SER A 160 -8.56 -13.14 8.23
N LEU A 161 -9.77 -13.37 8.76
CA LEU A 161 -10.49 -12.35 9.53
C LEU A 161 -9.73 -11.95 10.81
N SER A 162 -9.10 -12.92 11.48
CA SER A 162 -8.26 -12.67 12.66
C SER A 162 -7.04 -11.81 12.31
N ALA A 163 -6.36 -12.12 11.20
CA ALA A 163 -5.22 -11.33 10.72
C ALA A 163 -5.62 -9.88 10.40
N MET A 164 -6.75 -9.68 9.68
CA MET A 164 -7.31 -8.36 9.39
C MET A 164 -7.71 -7.60 10.67
N THR A 165 -8.29 -8.30 11.64
CA THR A 165 -8.65 -7.73 12.95
C THR A 165 -7.39 -7.34 13.74
N ASN A 166 -6.33 -8.14 13.72
CA ASN A 166 -5.06 -7.79 14.36
C ASN A 166 -4.44 -6.55 13.71
N LEU A 167 -4.43 -6.46 12.39
CA LEU A 167 -3.97 -5.28 11.66
C LEU A 167 -4.77 -4.02 12.06
N MET A 168 -6.10 -4.10 12.00
CA MET A 168 -6.97 -2.94 12.20
C MET A 168 -7.17 -2.56 13.67
N CYS A 169 -7.30 -3.50 14.60
CA CYS A 169 -7.50 -3.16 16.02
C CYS A 169 -6.16 -2.97 16.76
N ARG A 170 -5.18 -3.84 16.52
CA ARG A 170 -3.96 -3.95 17.35
C ARG A 170 -2.70 -3.46 16.64
N GLY A 171 -2.72 -3.33 15.31
CA GLY A 171 -1.56 -3.00 14.48
C GLY A 171 -0.86 -1.70 14.87
N ARG A 172 -1.61 -0.66 15.27
CA ARG A 172 -1.05 0.65 15.67
C ARG A 172 0.04 0.52 16.74
N LYS A 173 -0.18 -0.33 17.75
CA LYS A 173 0.80 -0.55 18.84
C LYS A 173 2.08 -1.24 18.36
N ARG A 174 2.04 -1.91 17.20
CA ARG A 174 3.16 -2.62 16.56
C ARG A 174 3.72 -1.87 15.35
N GLY A 175 3.32 -0.60 15.15
CA GLY A 175 3.76 0.21 14.02
C GLY A 175 3.10 -0.14 12.68
N LEU A 176 1.98 -0.89 12.67
CA LEU A 176 1.25 -1.24 11.46
C LEU A 176 -0.02 -0.41 11.33
N ALA A 177 -0.12 0.38 10.28
CA ALA A 177 -1.30 1.17 9.96
C ALA A 177 -2.04 0.58 8.77
N GLY A 178 -3.26 0.11 8.99
CA GLY A 178 -4.09 -0.45 7.93
C GLY A 178 -4.71 0.64 7.04
N VAL A 179 -4.60 0.46 5.74
CA VAL A 179 -5.41 1.14 4.72
C VAL A 179 -6.20 0.05 4.00
N ILE A 180 -7.50 0.01 4.20
CA ILE A 180 -8.35 -1.03 3.61
C ILE A 180 -9.23 -0.43 2.52
N ALA A 181 -9.22 -1.03 1.34
CA ALA A 181 -10.10 -0.65 0.24
C ALA A 181 -11.12 -1.75 -0.04
N THR A 182 -12.35 -1.36 -0.39
CA THR A 182 -13.42 -2.32 -0.67
C THR A 182 -14.43 -1.76 -1.65
N GLN A 183 -14.97 -2.59 -2.56
CA GLN A 183 -16.16 -2.19 -3.33
C GLN A 183 -17.46 -2.38 -2.53
N ARG A 184 -17.50 -3.38 -1.65
CA ARG A 184 -18.70 -3.83 -0.94
C ARG A 184 -18.55 -3.70 0.58
N LEU A 185 -18.67 -2.47 1.08
CA LEU A 185 -18.55 -2.14 2.50
C LEU A 185 -19.52 -2.91 3.39
N ALA A 186 -20.71 -3.23 2.92
CA ALA A 186 -21.71 -4.02 3.65
C ALA A 186 -21.28 -5.48 3.85
N LYS A 187 -20.41 -6.01 2.99
CA LYS A 187 -19.83 -7.36 3.13
C LYS A 187 -18.57 -7.39 4.01
N LEU A 188 -18.02 -6.23 4.35
CA LEU A 188 -16.83 -6.12 5.21
C LEU A 188 -17.22 -6.20 6.69
N ALA A 189 -16.48 -7.00 7.45
CA ALA A 189 -16.71 -7.21 8.88
C ALA A 189 -16.74 -5.89 9.65
N LYS A 190 -17.76 -5.70 10.50
CA LYS A 190 -18.02 -4.42 11.17
C LYS A 190 -16.87 -3.98 12.08
N ASN A 191 -16.26 -4.93 12.79
CA ASN A 191 -15.13 -4.69 13.68
C ASN A 191 -13.87 -4.24 12.92
N VAL A 192 -13.65 -4.73 11.71
CA VAL A 192 -12.51 -4.32 10.87
C VAL A 192 -12.73 -2.90 10.34
N ALA A 193 -13.95 -2.60 9.87
CA ALA A 193 -14.29 -1.29 9.33
C ALA A 193 -14.33 -0.17 10.40
N ALA A 194 -14.79 -0.48 11.61
CA ALA A 194 -15.01 0.50 12.67
C ALA A 194 -13.71 1.08 13.28
N GLU A 195 -12.56 0.44 13.05
CA GLU A 195 -11.27 0.90 13.57
C GLU A 195 -10.59 1.97 12.69
N ALA A 196 -11.11 2.19 11.48
CA ALA A 196 -10.67 3.29 10.64
C ALA A 196 -11.33 4.58 11.12
N SER A 197 -10.54 5.64 11.30
CA SER A 197 -11.06 6.98 11.61
C SER A 197 -10.95 7.95 10.44
N ASN A 198 -10.29 7.54 9.35
CA ASN A 198 -10.31 8.25 8.08
C ASN A 198 -11.09 7.45 7.04
N PHE A 199 -11.84 8.17 6.23
CA PHE A 199 -12.75 7.64 5.24
C PHE A 199 -12.57 8.38 3.92
N LEU A 200 -12.49 7.63 2.83
CA LEU A 200 -12.58 8.14 1.46
C LEU A 200 -13.68 7.34 0.75
N MET A 201 -14.89 7.92 0.69
CA MET A 201 -16.07 7.27 0.11
C MET A 201 -16.29 7.78 -1.32
N GLY A 202 -16.04 6.90 -2.29
CA GLY A 202 -16.32 7.14 -3.70
C GLY A 202 -17.74 6.72 -4.05
N ARG A 203 -18.07 6.83 -5.34
CA ARG A 203 -19.40 6.50 -5.84
C ARG A 203 -19.83 5.07 -5.46
N THR A 204 -21.02 4.95 -4.87
CA THR A 204 -21.70 3.68 -4.59
C THR A 204 -23.18 3.72 -4.96
N PHE A 205 -23.71 2.59 -5.44
CA PHE A 205 -25.08 2.49 -5.94
C PHE A 205 -26.01 1.67 -5.04
N LEU A 206 -25.47 0.82 -4.18
CA LEU A 206 -26.27 -0.09 -3.38
C LEU A 206 -26.66 0.56 -2.06
N ASP A 207 -27.97 0.58 -1.77
CA ASP A 207 -28.52 1.21 -0.57
C ASP A 207 -27.89 0.68 0.72
N ILE A 208 -27.58 -0.62 0.77
CA ILE A 208 -26.93 -1.23 1.92
C ILE A 208 -25.50 -0.71 2.14
N ASP A 209 -24.75 -0.44 1.06
CA ASP A 209 -23.40 0.10 1.13
C ASP A 209 -23.44 1.59 1.49
N MET A 210 -24.39 2.35 0.95
CA MET A 210 -24.64 3.75 1.32
C MET A 210 -25.04 3.91 2.79
N ALA A 211 -25.95 3.07 3.29
CA ALA A 211 -26.36 3.08 4.69
C ALA A 211 -25.16 2.82 5.61
N ARG A 212 -24.32 1.84 5.26
CA ARG A 212 -23.09 1.55 6.01
C ARG A 212 -22.08 2.69 5.95
N ALA A 213 -21.95 3.38 4.81
CA ALA A 213 -21.10 4.55 4.69
C ALA A 213 -21.63 5.73 5.52
N ALA A 214 -22.94 5.98 5.48
CA ALA A 214 -23.59 7.02 6.28
C ALA A 214 -23.39 6.79 7.79
N ASP A 215 -23.56 5.54 8.24
CA ASP A 215 -23.32 5.15 9.64
C ASP A 215 -21.88 5.43 10.09
N LEU A 216 -20.88 5.14 9.24
CA LEU A 216 -19.46 5.40 9.54
C LEU A 216 -19.10 6.89 9.50
N LEU A 217 -19.71 7.65 8.58
CA LEU A 217 -19.46 9.08 8.44
C LEU A 217 -20.26 9.93 9.45
N GLY A 218 -21.17 9.32 10.22
CA GLY A 218 -22.07 10.04 11.13
C GLY A 218 -23.04 10.98 10.39
N MET A 219 -23.40 10.62 9.14
CA MET A 219 -24.24 11.44 8.28
C MET A 219 -25.70 10.99 8.30
N GLU A 220 -26.61 11.93 8.05
CA GLU A 220 -28.00 11.57 7.78
C GLU A 220 -28.13 10.88 6.42
N ARG A 221 -29.09 9.97 6.28
CA ARG A 221 -29.31 9.21 5.03
C ARG A 221 -29.46 10.11 3.80
N ARG A 222 -30.13 11.28 3.93
CA ARG A 222 -30.30 12.25 2.83
C ARG A 222 -28.97 12.88 2.37
N GLN A 223 -28.01 13.03 3.27
CA GLN A 223 -26.67 13.54 2.90
C GLN A 223 -25.87 12.47 2.16
N ALA A 224 -26.09 11.19 2.49
CA ALA A 224 -25.43 10.06 1.83
C ALA A 224 -25.89 9.88 0.36
N ASP A 225 -27.05 10.41 -0.02
CA ASP A 225 -27.49 10.41 -1.43
C ASP A 225 -26.49 11.12 -2.35
N SER A 226 -25.77 12.14 -1.84
CA SER A 226 -24.71 12.83 -2.60
C SER A 226 -23.54 11.91 -3.00
N ILE A 227 -23.30 10.82 -2.26
CA ILE A 227 -22.26 9.84 -2.58
C ILE A 227 -22.59 9.09 -3.87
N ARG A 228 -23.89 8.93 -4.19
CA ARG A 228 -24.35 8.26 -5.42
C ARG A 228 -23.98 9.03 -6.68
N ASP A 229 -23.96 10.36 -6.58
CA ASP A 229 -23.75 11.26 -7.71
C ASP A 229 -22.28 11.68 -7.91
N LEU A 230 -21.38 11.18 -7.05
CA LEU A 230 -19.94 11.47 -7.17
C LEU A 230 -19.38 11.02 -8.53
N ALA A 231 -18.65 11.92 -9.17
CA ALA A 231 -17.92 11.61 -10.39
C ALA A 231 -16.82 10.56 -10.14
N ARG A 232 -16.42 9.84 -11.18
CA ARG A 232 -15.26 8.95 -11.14
C ARG A 232 -14.01 9.73 -10.74
N GLY A 233 -13.21 9.16 -9.84
CA GLY A 233 -12.00 9.79 -9.32
C GLY A 233 -12.27 10.84 -8.23
N THR A 234 -13.53 10.99 -7.80
CA THR A 234 -13.93 11.91 -6.75
C THR A 234 -14.44 11.14 -5.53
N PHE A 235 -13.99 11.54 -4.35
CA PHE A 235 -14.27 10.88 -3.09
C PHE A 235 -14.69 11.89 -2.04
N LEU A 236 -15.68 11.54 -1.23
CA LEU A 236 -16.00 12.23 0.01
C LEU A 236 -14.98 11.82 1.07
N ALA A 237 -14.17 12.78 1.52
CA ALA A 237 -13.12 12.59 2.50
C ALA A 237 -13.54 13.11 3.88
N LEU A 238 -13.29 12.32 4.92
CA LEU A 238 -13.53 12.69 6.32
C LEU A 238 -12.54 11.97 7.22
N GLY A 239 -11.96 12.67 8.18
CA GLY A 239 -11.12 12.06 9.21
C GLY A 239 -9.99 12.98 9.68
N PRO A 240 -9.37 12.68 10.83
CA PRO A 240 -8.35 13.53 11.43
C PRO A 240 -7.11 13.71 10.54
N ALA A 241 -6.74 12.72 9.72
CA ALA A 241 -5.60 12.79 8.81
C ALA A 241 -5.90 13.55 7.52
N VAL A 242 -7.16 13.89 7.23
CA VAL A 242 -7.57 14.55 5.98
C VAL A 242 -8.29 15.87 6.25
N SER A 243 -9.47 15.80 6.87
CA SER A 243 -10.29 16.96 7.20
C SER A 243 -11.30 16.61 8.29
N ARG A 244 -11.46 17.52 9.25
CA ARG A 244 -12.45 17.42 10.33
C ARG A 244 -13.90 17.53 9.86
N ARG A 245 -14.13 18.10 8.67
CA ARG A 245 -15.43 18.21 8.04
C ARG A 245 -15.43 17.43 6.72
N PRO A 246 -16.56 16.85 6.29
CA PRO A 246 -16.64 16.16 5.02
C PRO A 246 -16.30 17.13 3.88
N ILE A 247 -15.34 16.74 3.05
CA ILE A 247 -14.95 17.49 1.85
C ILE A 247 -14.92 16.56 0.65
N THR A 248 -15.30 17.07 -0.51
CA THR A 248 -15.15 16.36 -1.77
C THR A 248 -13.72 16.54 -2.29
N VAL A 249 -13.07 15.44 -2.67
CA VAL A 249 -11.68 15.45 -3.18
C VAL A 249 -11.64 14.75 -4.53
N LYS A 250 -11.15 15.46 -5.54
CA LYS A 250 -10.80 14.88 -6.83
C LYS A 250 -9.35 14.42 -6.80
N ILE A 251 -9.13 13.13 -7.00
CA ILE A 251 -7.80 12.53 -6.92
C ILE A 251 -6.93 12.99 -8.09
N GLY A 252 -5.68 13.36 -7.78
CA GLY A 252 -4.68 13.81 -8.74
C GLY A 252 -4.19 12.70 -9.67
N ALA A 253 -3.31 13.06 -10.61
CA ALA A 253 -2.68 12.10 -11.53
C ALA A 253 -1.74 11.12 -10.79
N VAL A 254 -1.57 9.93 -11.38
CA VAL A 254 -0.63 8.89 -10.94
C VAL A 254 0.42 8.66 -12.01
N GLU A 255 1.60 8.19 -11.61
CA GLU A 255 2.75 7.94 -12.50
C GLU A 255 2.73 6.51 -13.05
N THR A 256 2.32 5.54 -12.23
CA THR A 256 2.25 4.12 -12.59
C THR A 256 0.82 3.73 -13.03
N SER A 257 0.70 2.61 -13.75
CA SER A 257 -0.59 2.05 -14.19
C SER A 257 -0.70 0.57 -13.87
N ALA A 258 -1.91 0.02 -13.84
CA ALA A 258 -2.11 -1.43 -13.73
C ALA A 258 -1.55 -2.17 -14.96
N ARG A 259 -1.20 -3.46 -14.79
CA ARG A 259 -0.80 -4.34 -15.92
C ARG A 259 -1.97 -4.55 -16.89
N SER A 260 -3.18 -4.72 -16.35
CA SER A 260 -4.44 -4.92 -17.06
C SER A 260 -5.24 -3.62 -17.07
N GLY A 261 -5.15 -2.85 -18.15
CA GLY A 261 -6.08 -1.73 -18.37
C GLY A 261 -7.50 -2.25 -18.60
N SER A 262 -8.52 -1.47 -18.22
CA SER A 262 -9.90 -1.78 -18.64
C SER A 262 -9.95 -1.91 -20.16
N PRO A 263 -10.57 -2.97 -20.71
CA PRO A 263 -10.63 -3.18 -22.16
C PRO A 263 -11.18 -1.94 -22.85
N LYS A 264 -10.41 -1.36 -23.78
CA LYS A 264 -10.91 -0.28 -24.63
C LYS A 264 -11.72 -0.92 -25.74
N LEU A 265 -12.93 -0.43 -25.97
CA LEU A 265 -13.75 -0.84 -27.10
C LEU A 265 -12.99 -0.52 -28.39
N THR A 266 -12.57 -1.56 -29.10
CA THR A 266 -12.10 -1.48 -30.48
C THR A 266 -13.24 -1.91 -31.39
N PRO A 267 -13.44 -1.26 -32.56
CA PRO A 267 -14.40 -1.73 -33.54
C PRO A 267 -14.16 -3.19 -33.87
N LEU A 268 -15.24 -3.96 -34.04
CA LEU A 268 -15.13 -5.32 -34.56
C LEU A 268 -14.52 -5.24 -35.98
N PRO A 269 -13.63 -6.16 -36.36
CA PRO A 269 -13.09 -6.19 -37.70
C PRO A 269 -14.22 -6.43 -38.72
N ASP A 270 -14.28 -5.59 -39.76
CA ASP A 270 -15.23 -5.68 -40.88
C ASP A 270 -14.86 -6.82 -41.86
N ALA A 271 -14.57 -8.02 -41.33
CA ALA A 271 -14.34 -9.19 -42.17
C ALA A 271 -15.70 -9.81 -42.54
N PRO A 272 -15.97 -10.12 -43.82
CA PRO A 272 -17.12 -10.95 -44.18
C PRO A 272 -16.98 -12.29 -43.44
N PRO A 273 -18.05 -12.86 -42.88
CA PRO A 273 -17.94 -14.08 -42.07
C PRO A 273 -17.32 -15.18 -42.94
N PRO A 274 -16.08 -15.62 -42.68
CA PRO A 274 -15.60 -16.87 -43.24
C PRO A 274 -16.46 -17.97 -42.63
N ASP A 275 -16.53 -19.14 -43.27
CA ASP A 275 -17.26 -20.26 -42.70
C ASP A 275 -16.66 -20.60 -41.32
N LEU A 276 -17.33 -20.16 -40.25
CA LEU A 276 -16.83 -20.24 -38.87
C LEU A 276 -16.54 -21.70 -38.49
N GLN A 277 -17.23 -22.64 -39.13
CA GLN A 277 -16.95 -24.07 -39.01
C GLN A 277 -15.57 -24.44 -39.56
N GLU A 278 -15.21 -23.99 -40.77
CA GLU A 278 -13.89 -24.27 -41.36
C GLU A 278 -12.76 -23.64 -40.54
N LEU A 279 -12.95 -22.44 -39.99
CA LEU A 279 -11.95 -21.80 -39.11
C LEU A 279 -11.76 -22.50 -37.76
N LEU A 280 -12.82 -23.09 -37.19
CA LEU A 280 -12.74 -23.85 -35.93
C LEU A 280 -12.06 -25.21 -36.10
N PHE A 281 -12.15 -25.80 -37.31
CA PHE A 281 -11.52 -27.08 -37.65
C PHE A 281 -10.20 -26.94 -38.41
N ALA A 282 -9.82 -25.72 -38.80
CA ALA A 282 -8.52 -25.44 -39.39
C ALA A 282 -7.41 -25.76 -38.39
N PRO A 283 -6.27 -26.32 -38.85
CA PRO A 283 -5.10 -26.45 -38.00
C PRO A 283 -4.72 -25.07 -37.47
N VAL A 284 -4.41 -24.97 -36.17
CA VAL A 284 -4.04 -23.70 -35.53
C VAL A 284 -2.72 -23.24 -36.18
N GLU A 285 -2.82 -22.35 -37.16
CA GLU A 285 -1.66 -21.58 -37.62
C GLU A 285 -1.18 -20.70 -36.46
N GLU A 286 0.13 -20.49 -36.35
CA GLU A 286 0.69 -19.62 -35.31
C GLU A 286 -0.01 -18.26 -35.35
N ALA A 287 -0.76 -17.97 -34.30
CA ALA A 287 -1.53 -16.74 -34.21
C ALA A 287 -0.60 -15.54 -34.45
N PRO A 288 -1.01 -14.56 -35.28
CA PRO A 288 -0.20 -13.37 -35.48
C PRO A 288 0.07 -12.72 -34.13
N THR A 289 1.33 -12.41 -33.86
CA THR A 289 1.74 -11.69 -32.66
C THR A 289 1.05 -10.33 -32.66
N LEU A 290 -0.06 -10.21 -31.92
CA LEU A 290 -0.71 -8.92 -31.72
C LEU A 290 0.26 -8.01 -30.98
N PRO A 291 0.39 -6.72 -31.36
CA PRO A 291 1.21 -5.74 -30.66
C PRO A 291 0.54 -5.30 -29.35
N MET A 292 0.09 -6.26 -28.54
CA MET A 292 -0.34 -6.01 -27.17
C MET A 292 0.90 -6.13 -26.29
N THR A 293 1.46 -5.00 -25.89
CA THR A 293 2.51 -4.94 -24.87
C THR A 293 1.88 -5.26 -23.52
N PHE A 294 1.75 -6.55 -23.19
CA PHE A 294 1.54 -6.96 -21.82
C PHE A 294 2.86 -6.79 -21.08
N ASP A 295 2.84 -6.09 -19.94
CA ASP A 295 4.01 -6.07 -19.07
C ASP A 295 4.20 -7.52 -18.57
N PRO A 296 5.31 -8.20 -18.90
CA PRO A 296 5.45 -9.63 -18.63
C PRO A 296 5.39 -9.87 -17.12
N ARG A 297 4.79 -11.00 -16.72
CA ARG A 297 4.84 -11.44 -15.32
C ARG A 297 6.31 -11.48 -14.86
N PRO A 298 6.62 -11.00 -13.65
CA PRO A 298 7.96 -11.08 -13.09
C PRO A 298 8.49 -12.51 -13.22
N ARG A 299 9.78 -12.63 -13.56
CA ARG A 299 10.45 -13.95 -13.56
C ARG A 299 10.29 -14.56 -12.17
N ARG A 300 9.89 -15.84 -12.11
CA ARG A 300 9.92 -16.61 -10.86
C ARG A 300 11.34 -16.64 -10.30
N VAL A 301 11.50 -16.16 -9.08
CA VAL A 301 12.76 -16.17 -8.33
C VAL A 301 12.70 -17.31 -7.32
N PRO A 302 13.73 -18.16 -7.19
CA PRO A 302 13.80 -19.15 -6.12
C PRO A 302 13.65 -18.50 -4.74
N ALA A 303 12.94 -19.13 -3.81
CA ALA A 303 12.68 -18.55 -2.49
C ALA A 303 13.96 -18.17 -1.73
N GLU A 304 15.02 -18.97 -1.85
CA GLU A 304 16.33 -18.70 -1.23
C GLU A 304 16.99 -17.43 -1.80
N GLU A 305 16.90 -17.21 -3.12
CA GLU A 305 17.40 -16.00 -3.80
C GLU A 305 16.58 -14.78 -3.37
N LEU A 306 15.25 -14.89 -3.34
CA LEU A 306 14.38 -13.81 -2.88
C LEU A 306 14.63 -13.46 -1.40
N MET A 307 14.84 -14.46 -0.53
CA MET A 307 15.20 -14.23 0.87
C MET A 307 16.55 -13.52 1.03
N ALA A 308 17.53 -13.88 0.19
CA ALA A 308 18.84 -13.23 0.17
C ALA A 308 18.72 -11.76 -0.27
N ASP A 309 17.94 -11.50 -1.32
CA ASP A 309 17.70 -10.16 -1.85
C ASP A 309 16.94 -9.28 -0.86
N LEU A 310 15.90 -9.81 -0.21
CA LEU A 310 15.16 -9.13 0.86
C LEU A 310 16.03 -8.81 2.09
N GLY A 311 17.14 -9.55 2.26
CA GLY A 311 18.11 -9.33 3.33
C GLY A 311 19.20 -8.32 3.01
N ARG A 312 19.25 -7.80 1.78
CA ARG A 312 20.21 -6.75 1.41
C ARG A 312 19.64 -5.39 1.81
N PRO A 313 20.47 -4.45 2.29
CA PRO A 313 20.03 -3.08 2.52
C PRO A 313 19.45 -2.53 1.20
N PRO A 314 18.28 -1.87 1.23
CA PRO A 314 17.72 -1.29 0.02
C PRO A 314 18.71 -0.28 -0.57
N LEU A 315 19.02 -0.43 -1.85
CA LEU A 315 19.69 0.62 -2.61
C LEU A 315 18.84 1.90 -2.49
N PRO A 316 19.45 3.09 -2.32
CA PRO A 316 18.69 4.33 -2.20
C PRO A 316 17.93 4.59 -3.50
N THR A 317 16.67 4.17 -3.54
CA THR A 317 15.73 4.44 -4.64
C THR A 317 14.95 5.69 -4.31
N THR A 318 15.66 6.82 -4.27
CA THR A 318 15.06 8.13 -4.51
C THR A 318 15.99 8.87 -5.46
N ALA A 319 15.45 9.27 -6.61
CA ALA A 319 16.07 10.26 -7.48
C ALA A 319 16.03 11.64 -6.79
N ALA A 320 16.66 11.77 -5.62
CA ALA A 320 17.12 13.05 -5.15
C ALA A 320 18.31 13.44 -6.04
N PRO A 321 18.40 14.67 -6.56
CA PRO A 321 19.65 15.13 -7.17
C PRO A 321 20.78 14.88 -6.17
N PRO A 322 21.95 14.38 -6.61
CA PRO A 322 23.07 14.17 -5.70
C PRO A 322 23.29 15.47 -4.93
N PRO A 323 23.37 15.42 -3.58
CA PRO A 323 23.74 16.59 -2.82
C PRO A 323 25.09 17.08 -3.36
N PRO A 324 25.34 18.40 -3.36
CA PRO A 324 26.62 18.94 -3.81
C PRO A 324 27.73 18.19 -3.06
N GLU A 325 28.76 17.74 -3.80
CA GLU A 325 29.95 17.14 -3.20
C GLU A 325 30.57 18.17 -2.25
N MET A 326 30.30 18.02 -0.95
CA MET A 326 30.94 18.80 0.11
C MET A 326 32.38 18.34 0.24
N ASP A 327 33.30 19.27 0.49
CA ASP A 327 34.70 18.90 0.70
C ASP A 327 34.87 18.08 2.00
N GLU A 328 35.91 17.25 2.07
CA GLU A 328 36.15 16.39 3.24
C GLU A 328 36.35 17.18 4.56
N ALA A 329 36.82 18.42 4.51
CA ALA A 329 37.01 19.29 5.67
C ALA A 329 35.69 19.89 6.18
N GLU A 330 34.74 20.21 5.30
CA GLU A 330 33.38 20.64 5.65
C GLU A 330 32.59 19.51 6.32
N VAL A 331 32.77 18.28 5.83
CA VAL A 331 32.17 17.08 6.41
C VAL A 331 32.71 16.82 7.82
N GLU A 332 34.03 16.93 8.01
CA GLU A 332 34.68 16.72 9.32
C GLU A 332 34.26 17.78 10.34
N ALA A 333 34.14 19.04 9.91
CA ALA A 333 33.66 20.13 10.76
C ALA A 333 32.21 19.89 11.26
N ILE A 334 31.35 19.32 10.41
CA ILE A 334 30.00 18.94 10.79
C ILE A 334 30.01 17.80 11.82
N TYR A 335 30.86 16.79 11.66
CA TYR A 335 30.98 15.71 12.65
C TYR A 335 31.44 16.23 14.01
N GLU A 336 32.46 17.08 14.05
CA GLU A 336 32.94 17.66 15.30
C GLU A 336 31.84 18.45 16.00
N GLN A 337 31.09 19.27 15.24
CA GLN A 337 29.99 20.05 15.77
C GLN A 337 28.87 19.18 16.34
N VAL A 338 28.46 18.15 15.60
CA VAL A 338 27.37 17.25 16.02
C VAL A 338 27.78 16.42 17.23
N LEU A 339 29.00 15.87 17.26
CA LEU A 339 29.50 15.09 18.39
C LEU A 339 29.62 15.95 19.65
N ARG A 340 30.17 17.17 19.54
CA ARG A 340 30.24 18.11 20.65
C ARG A 340 28.84 18.44 21.19
N ALA A 341 27.86 18.66 20.31
CA ALA A 341 26.48 18.92 20.71
C ALA A 341 25.77 17.72 21.37
N ILE A 342 26.21 16.48 21.11
CA ILE A 342 25.68 15.29 21.79
C ILE A 342 26.33 15.11 23.17
N VAL A 343 27.64 15.39 23.29
CA VAL A 343 28.39 15.33 24.55
C VAL A 343 27.93 16.43 25.52
N ASP A 344 27.63 17.63 25.01
CA ASP A 344 27.17 18.76 25.82
C ASP A 344 25.71 18.63 26.28
N ASP A 345 24.92 17.69 25.72
CA ASP A 345 23.53 17.46 26.12
C ASP A 345 23.47 16.61 27.41
N PRO A 346 22.98 17.17 28.54
CA PRO A 346 22.91 16.46 29.82
C PRO A 346 22.10 15.15 29.77
N GLU A 347 21.13 15.05 28.86
CA GLU A 347 20.29 13.86 28.70
C GLU A 347 20.99 12.71 27.95
N SER A 348 22.14 12.96 27.33
CA SER A 348 22.90 11.95 26.58
C SER A 348 23.62 10.96 27.48
N THR A 349 23.97 11.35 28.71
CA THR A 349 24.85 10.59 29.63
C THR A 349 24.40 9.14 29.91
N PHE A 350 23.09 8.88 29.92
CA PHE A 350 22.52 7.57 30.25
C PHE A 350 21.83 6.88 29.07
N ARG A 351 21.93 7.45 27.85
CA ARG A 351 21.28 6.86 26.68
C ARG A 351 22.14 5.71 26.11
N PRO A 352 21.51 4.61 25.63
CA PRO A 352 22.24 3.54 24.95
C PRO A 352 22.99 4.07 23.72
N ALA A 353 24.15 3.48 23.41
CA ALA A 353 24.98 3.88 22.26
C ALA A 353 24.21 3.88 20.93
N SER A 354 23.27 2.95 20.74
CA SER A 354 22.40 2.89 19.56
C SER A 354 21.48 4.11 19.42
N VAL A 355 21.01 4.68 20.54
CA VAL A 355 20.16 5.88 20.56
C VAL A 355 20.99 7.13 20.31
N LEU A 356 22.19 7.22 20.90
CA LEU A 356 23.12 8.33 20.67
C LEU A 356 23.62 8.36 19.22
N PHE A 357 23.87 7.19 18.63
CA PHE A 357 24.24 7.07 17.24
C PHE A 357 23.10 7.45 16.28
N GLN A 358 21.86 7.11 16.63
CA GLN A 358 20.70 7.57 15.87
C GLN A 358 20.56 9.11 15.91
N ASP A 359 20.75 9.71 17.08
CA ASP A 359 20.75 11.17 17.24
C ASP A 359 21.88 11.82 16.41
N PHE A 360 23.08 11.26 16.45
CA PHE A 360 24.21 11.66 15.61
C PHE A 360 23.86 11.63 14.12
N GLN A 361 23.30 10.53 13.61
CA GLN A 361 22.91 10.40 12.21
C GLN A 361 21.80 11.40 11.81
N VAL A 362 20.84 11.66 12.70
CA VAL A 362 19.78 12.65 12.44
C VAL A 362 20.36 14.06 12.37
N ARG A 363 21.20 14.45 13.32
CA ARG A 363 21.84 15.77 13.35
C ARG A 363 22.79 15.99 12.16
N CYS A 364 23.52 14.96 11.72
CA CYS A 364 24.34 15.01 10.50
C CYS A 364 23.48 15.25 9.25
N ARG A 365 22.33 14.57 9.13
CA ARG A 365 21.38 14.81 8.02
C ARG A 365 20.78 16.21 8.05
N MET A 366 20.46 16.73 9.24
CA MET A 366 19.98 18.11 9.40
C MET A 366 21.05 19.15 9.01
N ALA A 367 22.32 18.82 9.17
CA ALA A 367 23.46 19.64 8.77
C ALA A 367 23.85 19.46 7.28
N GLY A 368 23.09 18.69 6.49
CA GLY A 368 23.29 18.54 5.05
C GLY A 368 24.08 17.30 4.62
N LEU A 369 24.54 16.46 5.55
CA LEU A 369 25.25 15.22 5.22
C LEU A 369 24.26 14.09 4.92
N ALA A 370 24.11 13.75 3.64
CA ALA A 370 23.24 12.65 3.20
C ALA A 370 23.79 11.25 3.57
N ARG A 371 25.10 11.14 3.83
CA ARG A 371 25.80 9.90 4.20
C ARG A 371 26.76 10.12 5.37
N PRO A 372 26.41 9.74 6.60
CA PRO A 372 27.40 9.59 7.66
C PRO A 372 28.16 8.26 7.47
N PRO A 373 29.50 8.25 7.30
CA PRO A 373 30.33 7.08 7.02
C PRO A 373 30.78 6.36 8.29
N LEU A 374 30.36 6.81 9.47
CA LEU A 374 30.72 6.17 10.72
C LEU A 374 29.73 5.04 10.99
N ASP A 375 30.22 3.81 10.92
CA ASP A 375 29.50 2.61 11.35
C ASP A 375 29.88 2.31 12.81
N LEU A 376 28.92 1.86 13.63
CA LEU A 376 29.19 1.36 14.97
C LEU A 376 29.75 -0.06 14.86
N ASN A 377 31.06 -0.19 14.67
CA ASN A 377 31.77 -1.44 14.97
C ASN A 377 32.23 -1.46 16.42
#